data_AF-A0A1I2L083-F1
#
_entry.id   AF-A0A1I2L083-F1
#
_cell.length_a   1.000
_cell.length_b   1.000
_cell.length_c   1.000
_cell.angle_alpha   90.00
_cell.angle_beta   90.00
_cell.angle_gamma   90.00
#
_symmetry.space_group_name_H-M   'P 1'
#
loop_
_entity.id
_entity.type
_entity.pdbx_description
1 polymer ?
#
loop_
_entity_poly.entity_id
_entity_poly.type
_entity_poly.pdbx_seq_one_letter_code
_entity_poly.pdbx_strand_id
1 'polypeptide(L)'
;MTGGTAERGAGPTVQRAAALIDAGRPADALADLAVVERDQGASVAGHRVRALALLALDRPDDAQDEARRAVGLAPTDSVALRILSTALVRSGDQTGAVAAARRSVEADPGSWLAHLAVADALWLDERRRPEALRASYETVRLAPLEPMAHRRHGDLLLAAGRQRDAQAAYRRGLELAPEDRGARHNFAVSRLRRGHDGESALAFAGILATDPTNALARRNLVVGVLNPLARIRFGLGAGALMTGFQCLVSLDAPSDADRWYTTLPPVIGLALVVVVVLRFAAETRPRTGFLVRAARRAVPGWTTTVAVLGAATAVSVAGLFLPPDAAVVAQGLVFAGVVVASVRIRSTMRAFPKTTPVRQDVDEGRTDRDDDGWGNPW
;
A
#
# COMPACT_ATOMS: atom_id res chain seq x y z
N MET A 1 -13.54 -17.30 -19.73
CA MET A 1 -14.05 -17.31 -21.12
C MET A 1 -14.78 -15.99 -21.44
N THR A 2 -14.18 -14.82 -21.18
CA THR A 2 -14.83 -13.50 -21.32
C THR A 2 -14.33 -12.67 -22.51
N GLY A 3 -13.36 -13.14 -23.29
CA GLY A 3 -12.83 -12.43 -24.48
C GLY A 3 -13.73 -12.48 -25.73
N GLY A 4 -15.06 -12.52 -25.58
CA GLY A 4 -15.92 -13.06 -26.64
C GLY A 4 -16.64 -12.08 -27.56
N THR A 5 -16.91 -10.84 -27.15
CA THR A 5 -17.96 -10.04 -27.81
C THR A 5 -17.54 -8.64 -28.27
N ALA A 6 -16.47 -8.06 -27.74
CA ALA A 6 -15.98 -6.74 -28.16
C ALA A 6 -15.07 -6.78 -29.41
N GLU A 7 -14.48 -7.93 -29.74
CA GLU A 7 -13.48 -8.06 -30.82
C GLU A 7 -14.05 -8.36 -32.20
N ARG A 8 -15.32 -8.81 -32.32
CA ARG A 8 -15.87 -9.33 -33.59
C ARG A 8 -16.14 -8.29 -34.67
N GLY A 9 -15.93 -7.00 -34.39
CA GLY A 9 -16.06 -5.91 -35.37
C GLY A 9 -14.83 -5.01 -35.47
N ALA A 10 -13.74 -5.31 -34.76
CA ALA A 10 -12.53 -4.52 -34.79
C ALA A 10 -11.61 -5.01 -35.91
N GLY A 11 -11.21 -4.11 -36.81
CA GLY A 11 -10.20 -4.44 -37.83
C GLY A 11 -8.90 -4.94 -37.19
N PRO A 12 -8.10 -5.76 -37.88
CA PRO A 12 -6.90 -6.41 -37.33
C PRO A 12 -5.91 -5.43 -36.70
N THR A 13 -5.86 -4.19 -37.20
CA THR A 13 -4.98 -3.15 -36.63
C THR A 13 -5.48 -2.60 -35.30
N VAL A 14 -6.79 -2.53 -35.06
CA VAL A 14 -7.33 -2.11 -33.76
C VAL A 14 -7.02 -3.17 -32.69
N GLN A 15 -7.12 -4.45 -33.05
CA GLN A 15 -6.70 -5.55 -32.18
C GLN A 15 -5.19 -5.49 -31.89
N ARG A 16 -4.37 -5.24 -32.92
CA ARG A 16 -2.94 -5.04 -32.74
C ARG A 16 -2.61 -3.84 -31.85
N ALA A 17 -3.31 -2.72 -32.02
CA ALA A 17 -3.14 -1.54 -31.19
C ALA A 17 -3.53 -1.81 -29.73
N ALA A 18 -4.59 -2.57 -29.48
CA ALA A 18 -4.93 -3.03 -28.13
C ALA A 18 -3.82 -3.90 -27.52
N ALA A 19 -3.30 -4.87 -28.28
CA ALA A 19 -2.17 -5.70 -27.83
C ALA A 19 -0.89 -4.88 -27.56
N LEU A 20 -0.66 -3.79 -28.30
CA LEU A 20 0.46 -2.87 -28.04
C LEU A 20 0.29 -2.12 -26.72
N ILE A 21 -0.93 -1.75 -26.32
CA ILE A 21 -1.20 -1.16 -25.01
C ILE A 21 -0.86 -2.17 -23.91
N ASP A 22 -1.32 -3.41 -24.06
CA ASP A 22 -1.09 -4.49 -23.11
C ASP A 22 0.40 -4.81 -22.97
N ALA A 23 1.15 -4.70 -24.07
CA ALA A 23 2.61 -4.82 -24.09
C ALA A 23 3.36 -3.57 -23.56
N GLY A 24 2.66 -2.58 -22.99
CA GLY A 24 3.27 -1.35 -22.45
C GLY A 24 3.80 -0.39 -23.50
N ARG A 25 3.30 -0.47 -24.74
CA ARG A 25 3.69 0.37 -25.89
C ARG A 25 2.52 1.23 -26.41
N PRO A 26 1.87 2.06 -25.57
CA PRO A 26 0.69 2.83 -25.97
C PRO A 26 1.00 3.91 -27.02
N ALA A 27 2.21 4.45 -27.07
CA ALA A 27 2.61 5.40 -28.12
C ALA A 27 2.62 4.76 -29.52
N ASP A 28 3.06 3.50 -29.62
CA ASP A 28 3.05 2.76 -30.89
C ASP A 28 1.62 2.41 -31.29
N ALA A 29 0.75 2.09 -30.33
CA ALA A 29 -0.68 1.90 -30.57
C ALA A 29 -1.33 3.16 -31.19
N LEU A 30 -0.99 4.35 -30.70
CA LEU A 30 -1.48 5.61 -31.27
C LEU A 30 -1.02 5.82 -32.72
N ALA A 31 0.24 5.49 -33.02
CA ALA A 31 0.79 5.59 -34.36
C ALA A 31 0.09 4.62 -35.34
N ASP A 32 -0.10 3.36 -34.92
CA ASP A 32 -0.78 2.33 -35.74
C ASP A 32 -2.24 2.72 -36.02
N LEU A 33 -2.96 3.26 -35.02
CA LEU A 33 -4.33 3.75 -35.20
C LEU A 33 -4.42 4.96 -36.12
N ALA A 34 -3.45 5.88 -36.05
CA ALA A 34 -3.44 7.07 -36.91
C ALA A 34 -3.27 6.74 -38.40
N VAL A 35 -2.63 5.62 -38.75
CA VAL A 35 -2.51 5.16 -40.14
C VAL A 35 -3.85 4.65 -40.66
N VAL A 36 -4.53 3.78 -39.90
CA VAL A 36 -5.75 3.11 -40.38
C VAL A 36 -6.94 4.05 -40.49
N GLU A 37 -7.08 5.02 -39.58
CA GLU A 37 -8.22 5.94 -39.63
C GLU A 37 -8.14 6.92 -40.81
N ARG A 38 -6.94 7.19 -41.35
CA ARG A 38 -6.79 7.95 -42.60
C ARG A 38 -7.35 7.17 -43.79
N ASP A 39 -7.24 5.85 -43.77
CA ASP A 39 -7.58 4.98 -44.91
C ASP A 39 -9.01 4.44 -44.82
N GLN A 40 -9.52 4.16 -43.61
CA GLN A 40 -10.78 3.43 -43.39
C GLN A 40 -11.83 4.23 -42.61
N GLY A 41 -11.49 5.43 -42.14
CA GLY A 41 -12.34 6.24 -41.27
C GLY A 41 -12.31 5.77 -39.81
N ALA A 42 -12.75 6.66 -38.92
CA ALA A 42 -12.72 6.40 -37.49
C ALA A 42 -13.86 5.47 -37.05
N SER A 43 -13.55 4.48 -36.21
CA SER A 43 -14.52 3.50 -35.69
C SER A 43 -14.69 3.64 -34.18
N VAL A 44 -15.81 3.16 -33.64
CA VAL A 44 -16.04 3.11 -32.18
C VAL A 44 -14.87 2.38 -31.50
N ALA A 45 -14.46 1.23 -32.05
CA ALA A 45 -13.34 0.44 -31.51
C ALA A 45 -12.01 1.20 -31.57
N GLY A 46 -11.71 1.90 -32.67
CA GLY A 46 -10.52 2.74 -32.81
C GLY A 46 -10.46 3.85 -31.76
N HIS A 47 -11.56 4.59 -31.58
CA HIS A 47 -11.65 5.65 -30.57
C HIS A 47 -11.51 5.11 -29.13
N ARG A 48 -12.10 3.95 -28.82
CA ARG A 48 -11.93 3.29 -27.50
C ARG A 48 -10.46 2.96 -27.24
N VAL A 49 -9.80 2.29 -28.18
CA VAL A 49 -8.38 1.88 -28.03
C VAL A 49 -7.46 3.10 -27.97
N ARG A 50 -7.74 4.16 -28.77
CA ARG A 50 -7.00 5.42 -28.66
C ARG A 50 -7.16 6.08 -27.29
N ALA A 51 -8.39 6.15 -26.77
CA ALA A 51 -8.64 6.70 -25.45
C ALA A 51 -7.90 5.92 -24.35
N LEU A 52 -7.86 4.59 -24.45
CA LEU A 52 -7.07 3.73 -23.55
C LEU A 52 -5.57 4.00 -23.65
N ALA A 53 -5.03 4.13 -24.85
CA ALA A 53 -3.62 4.47 -25.05
C ALA A 53 -3.28 5.85 -24.47
N LEU A 54 -4.17 6.83 -24.60
CA LEU A 54 -4.01 8.17 -24.02
C LEU A 54 -4.07 8.13 -22.48
N LEU A 55 -4.95 7.32 -21.89
CA LEU A 55 -4.94 7.08 -20.43
C LEU A 55 -3.64 6.41 -19.97
N ALA A 56 -3.12 5.46 -20.74
CA ALA A 56 -1.83 4.82 -20.43
C ALA A 56 -0.64 5.79 -20.54
N LEU A 57 -0.78 6.88 -21.31
CA LEU A 57 0.21 7.95 -21.47
C LEU A 57 -0.04 9.14 -20.52
N ASP A 58 -0.96 9.02 -19.56
CA ASP A 58 -1.38 10.07 -18.64
C ASP A 58 -1.85 11.37 -19.33
N ARG A 59 -2.63 11.21 -20.41
CA ARG A 59 -3.27 12.30 -21.15
C ARG A 59 -4.80 12.22 -21.02
N PRO A 60 -5.36 12.46 -19.81
CA PRO A 60 -6.77 12.22 -19.54
C PRO A 60 -7.72 13.14 -20.31
N ASP A 61 -7.32 14.38 -20.60
CA ASP A 61 -8.14 15.33 -21.36
C ASP A 61 -8.30 14.88 -22.82
N ASP A 62 -7.21 14.46 -23.47
CA ASP A 62 -7.27 13.91 -24.83
C ASP A 62 -8.04 12.59 -24.86
N ALA A 63 -7.85 11.74 -23.83
CA ALA A 63 -8.57 10.48 -23.72
C ALA A 63 -10.08 10.69 -23.58
N GLN A 64 -10.48 11.71 -22.84
CA GLN A 64 -11.87 12.09 -22.66
C GLN A 64 -12.52 12.49 -23.98
N ASP A 65 -11.83 13.25 -24.83
CA ASP A 65 -12.35 13.67 -26.13
C ASP A 65 -12.52 12.47 -27.08
N GLU A 66 -11.55 11.56 -27.11
CA GLU A 66 -11.66 10.32 -27.90
C GLU A 66 -12.76 9.39 -27.37
N ALA A 67 -12.90 9.28 -26.04
CA ALA A 67 -13.99 8.51 -25.45
C ALA A 67 -15.37 9.13 -25.74
N ARG A 68 -15.49 10.47 -25.76
CA ARG A 68 -16.73 11.15 -26.18
C ARG A 68 -17.06 10.88 -27.65
N ARG A 69 -16.06 10.83 -28.54
CA ARG A 69 -16.26 10.44 -29.95
C ARG A 69 -16.79 9.01 -30.06
N ALA A 70 -16.21 8.07 -29.31
CA ALA A 70 -16.71 6.69 -29.25
C ALA A 70 -18.17 6.63 -28.77
N VAL A 71 -18.52 7.37 -27.70
CA VAL A 71 -19.89 7.45 -27.18
C VAL A 71 -20.84 8.17 -28.15
N GLY A 72 -20.37 9.15 -28.91
CA GLY A 72 -21.17 9.83 -29.94
C GLY A 72 -21.56 8.88 -31.09
N LEU A 73 -20.64 8.00 -31.49
CA LEU A 73 -20.90 6.97 -32.51
C LEU A 73 -21.75 5.81 -31.97
N ALA A 74 -21.59 5.45 -30.70
CA ALA A 74 -22.35 4.39 -30.04
C ALA A 74 -22.78 4.79 -28.61
N PRO A 75 -23.94 5.45 -28.44
CA PRO A 75 -24.37 6.02 -27.15
C PRO A 75 -24.62 5.00 -26.02
N THR A 76 -24.79 3.74 -26.37
CA THR A 76 -25.06 2.61 -25.46
C THR A 76 -23.88 1.63 -25.39
N ASP A 77 -22.70 1.97 -25.93
CA ASP A 77 -21.51 1.15 -25.76
C ASP A 77 -21.00 1.27 -24.32
N SER A 78 -21.23 0.22 -23.53
CA SER A 78 -20.84 0.17 -22.11
C SER A 78 -19.33 0.35 -21.90
N VAL A 79 -18.49 -0.15 -22.82
CA VAL A 79 -17.03 -0.03 -22.75
C VAL A 79 -16.61 1.41 -23.00
N ALA A 80 -17.15 2.06 -24.03
CA ALA A 80 -16.86 3.47 -24.32
C ALA A 80 -17.29 4.39 -23.16
N LEU A 81 -18.47 4.15 -22.58
CA LEU A 81 -18.97 4.89 -21.42
C LEU A 81 -18.10 4.71 -20.17
N ARG A 82 -17.59 3.50 -19.95
CA ARG A 82 -16.65 3.21 -18.87
C ARG A 82 -15.31 3.90 -19.08
N ILE A 83 -14.73 3.85 -20.28
CA ILE A 83 -13.47 4.56 -20.61
C ILE A 83 -13.65 6.06 -20.42
N LEU A 84 -14.79 6.62 -20.87
CA LEU A 84 -15.13 8.02 -20.63
C LEU A 84 -15.19 8.35 -19.14
N SER A 85 -15.83 7.49 -18.33
CA SER A 85 -15.86 7.66 -16.88
C SER A 85 -14.46 7.66 -16.28
N THR A 86 -13.59 6.72 -16.66
CA THR A 86 -12.20 6.66 -16.19
C THR A 86 -11.40 7.90 -16.58
N ALA A 87 -11.56 8.40 -17.80
CA ALA A 87 -10.92 9.65 -18.24
C ALA A 87 -11.39 10.84 -17.40
N LEU A 88 -12.69 10.95 -17.14
CA LEU A 88 -13.30 12.00 -16.32
C LEU A 88 -12.86 11.92 -14.84
N VAL A 89 -12.66 10.71 -14.31
CA VAL A 89 -12.09 10.53 -12.97
C VAL A 89 -10.68 11.10 -12.89
N ARG A 90 -9.86 10.85 -13.92
CA ARG A 90 -8.47 11.32 -13.97
C ARG A 90 -8.35 12.82 -14.25
N SER A 91 -9.27 13.41 -15.02
CA SER A 91 -9.34 14.86 -15.22
C SER A 91 -9.98 15.61 -14.05
N GLY A 92 -10.57 14.88 -13.08
CA GLY A 92 -11.19 15.45 -11.89
C GLY A 92 -12.64 15.93 -12.08
N ASP A 93 -13.24 15.72 -13.26
CA ASP A 93 -14.67 15.98 -13.49
C ASP A 93 -15.52 14.88 -12.86
N GLN A 94 -15.74 15.02 -11.55
CA GLN A 94 -16.55 14.12 -10.76
C GLN A 94 -17.99 13.97 -11.28
N THR A 95 -18.62 15.05 -11.72
CA THR A 95 -20.03 15.03 -12.12
C THR A 95 -20.20 14.26 -13.43
N GLY A 96 -19.35 14.56 -14.40
CA GLY A 96 -19.28 13.82 -15.66
C GLY A 96 -18.93 12.35 -15.43
N ALA A 97 -17.93 12.06 -14.57
CA ALA A 97 -17.48 10.71 -14.30
C ALA A 97 -18.60 9.80 -13.79
N VAL A 98 -19.40 10.30 -12.84
CA VAL A 98 -20.53 9.54 -12.27
C VAL A 98 -21.64 9.34 -13.30
N ALA A 99 -21.93 10.36 -14.12
CA ALA A 99 -22.95 10.26 -15.16
C ALA A 99 -22.57 9.20 -16.22
N ALA A 100 -21.32 9.22 -16.69
CA ALA A 100 -20.80 8.24 -17.64
C ALA A 100 -20.77 6.82 -17.05
N ALA A 101 -20.36 6.67 -15.79
CA ALA A 101 -20.33 5.38 -15.11
C ALA A 101 -21.73 4.75 -14.95
N ARG A 102 -22.73 5.55 -14.56
CA ARG A 102 -24.10 5.06 -14.41
C ARG A 102 -24.70 4.63 -15.75
N ARG A 103 -24.47 5.39 -16.81
CA ARG A 103 -24.86 4.99 -18.17
C ARG A 103 -24.17 3.70 -18.62
N SER A 104 -22.91 3.47 -18.22
CA SER A 104 -22.22 2.21 -18.50
C SER A 104 -22.91 1.01 -17.84
N VAL A 105 -23.40 1.17 -16.60
CA VAL A 105 -24.21 0.15 -15.90
C VAL A 105 -25.59 -0.01 -16.53
N GLU A 106 -26.24 1.06 -16.98
CA GLU A 106 -27.51 0.97 -17.71
C GLU A 106 -27.37 0.18 -19.02
N ALA A 107 -26.24 0.38 -19.72
CA ALA A 107 -25.93 -0.32 -20.96
C ALA A 107 -25.57 -1.80 -20.74
N ASP A 108 -24.87 -2.13 -19.65
CA ASP A 108 -24.55 -3.51 -19.27
C ASP A 108 -24.61 -3.70 -17.73
N PRO A 109 -25.79 -4.06 -17.20
CA PRO A 109 -25.98 -4.21 -15.75
C PRO A 109 -25.18 -5.37 -15.13
N GLY A 110 -24.77 -6.35 -15.94
CA GLY A 110 -24.02 -7.53 -15.50
C GLY A 110 -22.51 -7.33 -15.47
N SER A 111 -22.01 -6.25 -16.05
CA SER A 111 -20.59 -5.94 -16.09
C SER A 111 -20.07 -5.47 -14.74
N TRP A 112 -19.27 -6.30 -14.08
CA TRP A 112 -18.57 -5.92 -12.85
C TRP A 112 -17.65 -4.70 -13.06
N LEU A 113 -17.12 -4.50 -14.27
CA LEU A 113 -16.30 -3.35 -14.65
C LEU A 113 -17.11 -2.05 -14.72
N ALA A 114 -18.37 -2.11 -15.13
CA ALA A 114 -19.26 -0.95 -15.11
C ALA A 114 -19.55 -0.51 -13.67
N HIS A 115 -19.81 -1.46 -12.76
CA HIS A 115 -19.96 -1.17 -11.33
C HIS A 115 -18.66 -0.67 -10.69
N LEU A 116 -17.50 -1.13 -11.14
CA LEU A 116 -16.20 -0.60 -10.70
C LEU A 116 -16.03 0.87 -11.11
N ALA A 117 -16.40 1.22 -12.34
CA ALA A 117 -16.37 2.62 -12.79
C ALA A 117 -17.26 3.52 -11.93
N VAL A 118 -18.44 3.03 -11.52
CA VAL A 118 -19.31 3.75 -10.57
C VAL A 118 -18.61 3.92 -9.23
N ALA A 119 -17.99 2.87 -8.70
CA ALA A 119 -17.27 2.94 -7.44
C ALA A 119 -16.13 3.98 -7.48
N ASP A 120 -15.31 3.97 -8.53
CA ASP A 120 -14.18 4.89 -8.70
C ASP A 120 -14.66 6.34 -8.87
N ALA A 121 -15.71 6.58 -9.65
CA ALA A 121 -16.28 7.92 -9.84
C ALA A 121 -16.93 8.48 -8.57
N LEU A 122 -17.66 7.65 -7.82
CA LEU A 122 -18.27 8.06 -6.55
C LEU A 122 -17.23 8.33 -5.46
N TRP A 123 -16.06 7.68 -5.53
CA TRP A 123 -15.00 7.82 -4.53
C TRP A 123 -14.40 9.23 -4.44
N LEU A 124 -14.51 10.01 -5.52
CA LEU A 124 -14.02 11.38 -5.60
C LEU A 124 -14.77 12.31 -4.62
N ASP A 125 -16.03 12.00 -4.30
CA ASP A 125 -16.83 12.75 -3.34
C ASP A 125 -16.83 12.06 -1.98
N GLU A 126 -16.31 12.75 -0.96
CA GLU A 126 -16.27 12.20 0.40
C GLU A 126 -17.66 11.83 0.93
N ARG A 127 -18.70 12.58 0.55
CA ARG A 127 -20.09 12.34 0.97
C ARG A 127 -20.66 11.07 0.35
N ARG A 128 -20.11 10.63 -0.78
CA ARG A 128 -20.59 9.49 -1.58
C ARG A 128 -19.70 8.26 -1.47
N ARG A 129 -18.61 8.32 -0.72
CA ARG A 129 -17.77 7.14 -0.38
C ARG A 129 -18.56 5.93 0.15
N PRO A 130 -19.63 6.07 0.94
CA PRO A 130 -20.46 4.93 1.32
C PRO A 130 -21.15 4.25 0.13
N GLU A 131 -21.62 5.02 -0.85
CA GLU A 131 -22.18 4.49 -2.11
C GLU A 131 -21.08 3.85 -2.96
N ALA A 132 -19.90 4.46 -3.02
CA ALA A 132 -18.74 3.90 -3.72
C ALA A 132 -18.37 2.51 -3.19
N LEU A 133 -18.40 2.33 -1.86
CA LEU A 133 -18.14 1.02 -1.25
C LEU A 133 -19.22 -0.01 -1.61
N ARG A 134 -20.50 0.39 -1.69
CA ARG A 134 -21.57 -0.52 -2.16
C ARG A 134 -21.36 -0.92 -3.62
N ALA A 135 -21.07 0.04 -4.50
CA ALA A 135 -20.77 -0.24 -5.90
C ALA A 135 -19.55 -1.16 -6.05
N SER A 136 -18.51 -0.96 -5.22
CA SER A 136 -17.33 -1.84 -5.23
C SER A 136 -17.65 -3.26 -4.75
N TYR A 137 -18.59 -3.44 -3.82
CA TYR A 137 -19.05 -4.76 -3.39
C TYR A 137 -19.82 -5.47 -4.52
N GLU A 138 -20.62 -4.73 -5.30
CA GLU A 138 -21.30 -5.27 -6.49
C GLU A 138 -20.32 -5.84 -7.51
N THR A 139 -19.12 -5.26 -7.65
CA THR A 139 -18.07 -5.83 -8.53
C THR A 139 -17.70 -7.26 -8.13
N VAL A 140 -17.54 -7.50 -6.82
CA VAL A 140 -17.21 -8.83 -6.26
C VAL A 140 -18.41 -9.76 -6.34
N ARG A 141 -19.64 -9.24 -6.14
CA ARG A 141 -20.87 -10.04 -6.24
C ARG A 141 -21.10 -10.54 -7.67
N LEU A 142 -20.84 -9.70 -8.67
CA LEU A 142 -20.99 -10.02 -10.10
C LEU A 142 -19.86 -10.91 -10.63
N ALA A 143 -18.64 -10.76 -10.09
CA ALA A 143 -17.47 -11.53 -10.52
C ALA A 143 -16.73 -12.15 -9.32
N PRO A 144 -17.32 -13.15 -8.63
CA PRO A 144 -16.76 -13.70 -7.40
C PRO A 144 -15.45 -14.48 -7.60
N LEU A 145 -15.15 -14.90 -8.83
CA LEU A 145 -13.93 -15.62 -9.22
C LEU A 145 -12.91 -14.71 -9.93
N GLU A 146 -13.18 -13.41 -10.04
CA GLU A 146 -12.26 -12.46 -10.68
C GLU A 146 -11.31 -11.85 -9.62
N PRO A 147 -10.01 -12.16 -9.65
CA PRO A 147 -9.05 -11.63 -8.67
C PRO A 147 -9.02 -10.11 -8.63
N MET A 148 -9.16 -9.47 -9.80
CA MET A 148 -9.17 -8.01 -9.95
C MET A 148 -10.30 -7.35 -9.16
N ALA A 149 -11.50 -7.93 -9.18
CA ALA A 149 -12.66 -7.40 -8.46
C ALA A 149 -12.40 -7.37 -6.93
N HIS A 150 -11.85 -8.46 -6.38
CA HIS A 150 -11.46 -8.53 -4.97
C HIS A 150 -10.38 -7.52 -4.61
N ARG A 151 -9.37 -7.35 -5.46
CA ARG A 151 -8.31 -6.35 -5.23
C ARG A 151 -8.87 -4.94 -5.21
N ARG A 152 -9.66 -4.55 -6.22
CA ARG A 152 -10.24 -3.20 -6.32
C ARG A 152 -11.20 -2.88 -5.17
N HIS A 153 -12.02 -3.86 -4.75
CA HIS A 153 -12.84 -3.72 -3.55
C HIS A 153 -11.98 -3.52 -2.29
N GLY A 154 -10.90 -4.30 -2.15
CA GLY A 154 -9.92 -4.15 -1.09
C GLY A 154 -9.28 -2.76 -1.05
N ASP A 155 -8.94 -2.20 -2.21
CA ASP A 155 -8.33 -0.86 -2.34
C ASP A 155 -9.24 0.24 -1.80
N LEU A 156 -10.53 0.20 -2.16
CA LEU A 156 -11.52 1.17 -1.67
C LEU A 156 -11.80 0.97 -0.17
N LEU A 157 -11.85 -0.26 0.32
CA LEU A 157 -11.98 -0.55 1.75
C LEU A 157 -10.77 -0.04 2.56
N LEU A 158 -9.57 -0.24 2.04
CA LEU A 158 -8.32 0.24 2.64
C LEU A 158 -8.30 1.77 2.71
N ALA A 159 -8.70 2.43 1.62
CA ALA A 159 -8.83 3.88 1.56
C ALA A 159 -9.92 4.42 2.51
N ALA A 160 -10.99 3.65 2.75
CA ALA A 160 -12.03 3.95 3.75
C ALA A 160 -11.59 3.68 5.20
N GLY A 161 -10.38 3.18 5.43
CA GLY A 161 -9.91 2.74 6.76
C GLY A 161 -10.54 1.44 7.26
N ARG A 162 -11.33 0.73 6.42
CA ARG A 162 -11.95 -0.57 6.71
C ARG A 162 -10.96 -1.71 6.55
N GLN A 163 -9.93 -1.68 7.39
CA GLN A 163 -8.74 -2.49 7.22
C GLN A 163 -8.96 -4.01 7.30
N ARG A 164 -9.87 -4.49 8.17
CA ARG A 164 -10.20 -5.93 8.28
C ARG A 164 -10.77 -6.44 6.97
N ASP A 165 -11.71 -5.69 6.44
CA ASP A 165 -12.48 -6.05 5.27
C ASP A 165 -11.55 -6.01 4.05
N ALA A 166 -10.69 -4.98 3.95
CA ALA A 166 -9.67 -4.91 2.91
C ALA A 166 -8.75 -6.14 2.92
N GLN A 167 -8.28 -6.56 4.09
CA GLN A 167 -7.47 -7.77 4.23
C GLN A 167 -8.20 -9.04 3.78
N ALA A 168 -9.48 -9.17 4.12
CA ALA A 168 -10.28 -10.30 3.67
C ALA A 168 -10.43 -10.33 2.14
N ALA A 169 -10.71 -9.17 1.52
CA ALA A 169 -10.81 -9.02 0.08
C ALA A 169 -9.48 -9.34 -0.62
N TYR A 170 -8.36 -8.76 -0.19
CA TYR A 170 -7.05 -9.05 -0.77
C TYR A 170 -6.65 -10.51 -0.63
N ARG A 171 -6.91 -11.13 0.53
CA ARG A 171 -6.64 -12.56 0.72
C ARG A 171 -7.43 -13.39 -0.27
N ARG A 172 -8.71 -13.06 -0.50
CA ARG A 172 -9.53 -13.77 -1.48
C ARG A 172 -9.01 -13.60 -2.91
N GLY A 173 -8.60 -12.39 -3.29
CA GLY A 173 -7.95 -12.15 -4.58
C GLY A 173 -6.66 -12.95 -4.75
N LEU A 174 -5.81 -13.01 -3.71
CA LEU A 174 -4.55 -13.77 -3.72
C LEU A 174 -4.75 -15.29 -3.67
N GLU A 175 -5.86 -15.79 -3.15
CA GLU A 175 -6.23 -17.21 -3.27
C GLU A 175 -6.55 -17.59 -4.73
N LEU A 176 -7.12 -16.65 -5.49
CA LEU A 176 -7.49 -16.85 -6.90
C LEU A 176 -6.31 -16.60 -7.85
N ALA A 177 -5.47 -15.60 -7.57
CA ALA A 177 -4.26 -15.26 -8.31
C ALA A 177 -3.09 -15.01 -7.34
N PRO A 178 -2.38 -16.07 -6.92
CA PRO A 178 -1.27 -15.97 -5.98
C PRO A 178 -0.16 -15.03 -6.42
N GLU A 179 0.01 -14.81 -7.72
CA GLU A 179 1.01 -13.99 -8.38
C GLU A 179 0.69 -12.48 -8.39
N ASP A 180 -0.56 -12.05 -8.14
CA ASP A 180 -0.96 -10.62 -8.19
C ASP A 180 -0.11 -9.77 -7.24
N ARG A 181 0.87 -9.07 -7.82
CA ARG A 181 1.83 -8.23 -7.09
C ARG A 181 1.14 -7.04 -6.44
N GLY A 182 0.12 -6.46 -7.09
CA GLY A 182 -0.65 -5.33 -6.58
C GLY A 182 -1.45 -5.72 -5.34
N ALA A 183 -2.17 -6.84 -5.39
CA ALA A 183 -2.90 -7.38 -4.24
C ALA A 183 -1.94 -7.71 -3.10
N ARG A 184 -0.78 -8.33 -3.39
CA ARG A 184 0.23 -8.67 -2.37
C ARG A 184 0.79 -7.42 -1.70
N HIS A 185 1.09 -6.38 -2.47
CA HIS A 185 1.56 -5.09 -1.95
C HIS A 185 0.51 -4.44 -1.04
N ASN A 186 -0.72 -4.26 -1.54
CA ASN A 186 -1.76 -3.56 -0.78
C ASN A 186 -2.20 -4.36 0.45
N PHE A 187 -2.16 -5.69 0.39
CA PHE A 187 -2.32 -6.54 1.56
C PHE A 187 -1.23 -6.30 2.61
N ALA A 188 0.03 -6.24 2.20
CA ALA A 188 1.16 -5.96 3.10
C ALA A 188 1.06 -4.56 3.73
N VAL A 189 0.75 -3.52 2.93
CA VAL A 189 0.47 -2.15 3.42
C VAL A 189 -0.65 -2.19 4.44
N SER A 190 -1.68 -3.01 4.17
CA SER A 190 -2.82 -3.07 5.05
C SER A 190 -2.47 -3.63 6.44
N ARG A 191 -1.48 -4.52 6.53
CA ARG A 191 -1.00 -5.09 7.81
C ARG A 191 -0.17 -4.08 8.61
N LEU A 192 0.63 -3.22 7.97
CA LEU A 192 1.37 -2.13 8.66
C LEU A 192 0.44 -1.21 9.45
N ARG A 193 -0.66 -0.76 8.83
CA ARG A 193 -1.58 0.20 9.47
C ARG A 193 -2.29 -0.37 10.70
N ARG A 194 -2.32 -1.69 10.85
CA ARG A 194 -2.92 -2.39 11.99
C ARG A 194 -1.94 -2.76 13.11
N GLY A 195 -0.67 -2.38 12.97
CA GLY A 195 0.38 -2.75 13.92
C GLY A 195 0.77 -4.22 13.86
N HIS A 196 0.43 -4.94 12.78
CA HIS A 196 1.02 -6.25 12.45
C HIS A 196 2.31 -6.01 11.67
N ASP A 197 3.26 -5.35 12.33
CA ASP A 197 4.48 -4.85 11.72
C ASP A 197 5.38 -5.99 11.23
N GLY A 198 5.40 -7.13 11.94
CA GLY A 198 6.24 -8.28 11.62
C GLY A 198 5.80 -9.02 10.36
N GLU A 199 4.51 -9.35 10.26
CA GLU A 199 3.95 -10.02 9.08
C GLU A 199 4.09 -9.16 7.82
N SER A 200 3.88 -7.86 7.98
CA SER A 200 4.01 -6.92 6.88
C SER A 200 5.47 -6.75 6.43
N ALA A 201 6.39 -6.61 7.38
CA ALA A 201 7.81 -6.55 7.08
C ALA A 201 8.28 -7.82 6.37
N LEU A 202 7.77 -9.01 6.75
CA LEU A 202 8.02 -10.26 6.02
C LEU A 202 7.53 -10.22 4.57
N ALA A 203 6.33 -9.70 4.34
CA ALA A 203 5.76 -9.60 2.99
C ALA A 203 6.61 -8.68 2.09
N PHE A 204 7.02 -7.52 2.59
CA PHE A 204 7.89 -6.61 1.85
C PHE A 204 9.31 -7.16 1.65
N ALA A 205 9.86 -7.87 2.64
CA ALA A 205 11.12 -8.59 2.47
C ALA A 205 11.02 -9.66 1.38
N GLY A 206 9.86 -10.33 1.25
CA GLY A 206 9.59 -11.27 0.16
C GLY A 206 9.58 -10.59 -1.21
N ILE A 207 8.90 -9.44 -1.33
CA ILE A 207 8.89 -8.64 -2.58
C ILE A 207 10.32 -8.24 -2.97
N LEU A 208 11.13 -7.78 -2.02
CA LEU A 208 12.52 -7.39 -2.27
C LEU A 208 13.45 -8.57 -2.59
N ALA A 209 13.07 -9.79 -2.23
CA ALA A 209 13.83 -10.97 -2.60
C ALA A 209 13.64 -11.34 -4.08
N THR A 210 12.47 -11.03 -4.65
CA THR A 210 12.17 -11.24 -6.08
C THR A 210 12.50 -10.01 -6.93
N ASP A 211 12.31 -8.82 -6.39
CA ASP A 211 12.51 -7.53 -7.05
C ASP A 211 13.31 -6.59 -6.11
N PRO A 212 14.65 -6.66 -6.15
CA PRO A 212 15.51 -5.88 -5.26
C PRO A 212 15.51 -4.37 -5.52
N THR A 213 15.04 -3.93 -6.69
CA THR A 213 15.01 -2.50 -7.07
C THR A 213 13.75 -1.82 -6.55
N ASN A 214 12.68 -2.56 -6.25
CA ASN A 214 11.40 -2.06 -5.71
C ASN A 214 11.53 -1.04 -4.56
N ALA A 215 11.48 0.25 -4.89
CA ALA A 215 11.65 1.33 -3.92
C ALA A 215 10.51 1.36 -2.87
N LEU A 216 9.28 1.08 -3.30
CA LEU A 216 8.10 1.05 -2.43
C LEU A 216 8.17 -0.08 -1.40
N ALA A 217 8.54 -1.29 -1.82
CA ALA A 217 8.72 -2.42 -0.90
C ALA A 217 9.87 -2.16 0.09
N ARG A 218 10.98 -1.56 -0.37
CA ARG A 218 12.11 -1.15 0.49
C ARG A 218 11.67 -0.21 1.59
N ARG A 219 10.98 0.87 1.20
CA ARG A 219 10.43 1.88 2.09
C ARG A 219 9.47 1.30 3.13
N ASN A 220 8.57 0.41 2.71
CA ASN A 220 7.62 -0.22 3.64
C ASN A 220 8.26 -1.28 4.53
N LEU A 221 9.28 -2.01 4.05
CA LEU A 221 10.10 -2.88 4.90
C LEU A 221 10.77 -2.06 6.01
N VAL A 222 11.41 -0.93 5.66
CA VAL A 222 12.06 -0.02 6.62
C VAL A 222 11.05 0.40 7.70
N VAL A 223 9.87 0.87 7.31
CA VAL A 223 8.82 1.25 8.27
C VAL A 223 8.40 0.08 9.15
N GLY A 224 8.15 -1.09 8.56
CA GLY A 224 7.71 -2.28 9.29
C GLY A 224 8.72 -2.74 10.35
N VAL A 225 10.03 -2.66 10.06
CA VAL A 225 11.05 -3.05 11.03
C VAL A 225 11.42 -1.95 12.03
N LEU A 226 11.21 -0.67 11.69
CA LEU A 226 11.49 0.46 12.60
C LEU A 226 10.34 0.76 13.57
N ASN A 227 9.08 0.48 13.22
CA ASN A 227 7.93 0.65 14.11
C ASN A 227 8.08 -0.07 15.47
N PRO A 228 8.44 -1.38 15.55
CA PRO A 228 8.63 -2.04 16.84
C PRO A 228 9.82 -1.46 17.62
N LEU A 229 10.92 -1.08 16.93
CA LEU A 229 12.05 -0.41 17.59
C LEU A 229 11.66 0.96 18.16
N ALA A 230 10.76 1.68 17.49
CA ALA A 230 10.21 2.94 17.99
C ALA A 230 9.31 2.76 19.22
N ARG A 231 8.63 1.61 19.39
CA ARG A 231 7.90 1.29 20.63
C ARG A 231 8.85 0.89 21.75
N ILE A 232 9.87 0.08 21.45
CA ILE A 232 10.93 -0.31 22.40
C ILE A 232 11.64 0.93 22.95
N ARG A 233 12.10 1.84 22.08
CA ARG A 233 12.79 3.07 22.53
C ARG A 233 11.88 3.95 23.41
N PHE A 234 10.58 4.00 23.13
CA PHE A 234 9.64 4.81 23.91
C PHE A 234 9.43 4.19 25.30
N GLY A 235 9.25 2.86 25.37
CA GLY A 235 9.14 2.15 26.64
C GLY A 235 10.37 2.31 27.53
N LEU A 236 11.57 2.12 26.96
CA LEU A 236 12.84 2.32 27.66
C LEU A 236 13.03 3.78 28.10
N GLY A 237 12.75 4.74 27.22
CA GLY A 237 12.91 6.17 27.51
C GLY A 237 11.95 6.66 28.59
N ALA A 238 10.69 6.24 28.54
CA ALA A 238 9.70 6.56 29.58
C ALA A 238 10.09 5.97 30.94
N GLY A 239 10.54 4.71 30.96
CA GLY A 239 11.04 4.05 32.18
C GLY A 239 12.23 4.78 32.78
N ALA A 240 13.22 5.15 31.96
CA ALA A 240 14.42 5.86 32.40
C ALA A 240 14.10 7.26 32.96
N LEU A 241 13.23 8.03 32.29
CA LEU A 241 12.82 9.36 32.75
C LEU A 241 12.04 9.31 34.06
N MET A 242 11.08 8.38 34.18
CA MET A 242 10.30 8.22 35.42
C MET A 242 11.22 7.87 36.59
N THR A 243 12.13 6.92 36.38
CA THR A 243 13.12 6.51 37.40
C THR A 243 14.01 7.67 37.81
N GLY A 244 14.52 8.45 36.84
CA GLY A 244 15.36 9.61 37.12
C GLY A 244 14.62 10.70 37.91
N PHE A 245 13.36 10.99 37.54
CA PHE A 245 12.51 11.92 38.27
C PHE A 245 12.24 11.47 39.70
N GLN A 246 11.93 10.19 39.90
CA GLN A 246 11.66 9.64 41.24
C GLN A 246 12.92 9.65 42.12
N CYS A 247 14.09 9.39 41.55
CA CYS A 247 15.34 9.52 42.28
C CYS A 247 15.58 10.96 42.75
N LEU A 248 15.28 11.97 41.90
CA LEU A 248 15.38 13.38 42.28
C LEU A 248 14.45 13.75 43.44
N VAL A 249 13.21 13.26 43.43
CA VAL A 249 12.23 13.51 44.51
C VAL A 249 12.63 12.80 45.81
N SER A 250 13.36 11.68 45.73
CA SER A 250 13.75 10.87 46.88
C SER A 250 15.08 11.31 47.53
N LEU A 251 15.74 12.34 46.99
CA LEU A 251 17.04 12.82 47.52
C LEU A 251 16.93 13.37 48.95
N ASP A 252 15.76 13.89 49.34
CA ASP A 252 15.57 14.55 50.65
C ASP A 252 15.06 13.61 51.77
N ALA A 253 14.63 12.38 51.47
CA ALA A 253 14.13 11.43 52.48
C ALA A 253 14.23 9.95 52.02
N PRO A 254 15.43 9.35 52.02
CA PRO A 254 15.60 7.96 51.60
C PRO A 254 15.04 7.00 52.66
N SER A 255 13.86 6.43 52.43
CA SER A 255 13.35 5.33 53.25
C SER A 255 13.47 4.00 52.49
N ASP A 256 13.69 2.88 53.18
CA ASP A 256 13.70 1.53 52.56
C ASP A 256 12.36 1.19 51.88
N ALA A 257 11.29 1.89 52.25
CA ALA A 257 9.98 1.80 51.63
C ALA A 257 9.94 2.40 50.20
N ASP A 258 10.98 3.11 49.75
CA ASP A 258 10.97 3.82 48.46
C ASP A 258 11.56 3.00 47.29
N ARG A 259 12.08 1.80 47.55
CA ARG A 259 12.72 0.92 46.55
C ARG A 259 11.79 0.51 45.41
N TRP A 260 10.49 0.43 45.65
CA TRP A 260 9.52 0.07 44.60
C TRP A 260 9.28 1.23 43.63
N TYR A 261 9.45 2.48 44.04
CA TYR A 261 9.28 3.64 43.15
C TYR A 261 10.35 3.67 42.05
N THR A 262 11.60 3.33 42.36
CA THR A 262 12.70 3.36 41.39
C THR A 262 12.79 2.10 40.52
N THR A 263 12.17 0.99 40.96
CA THR A 263 12.21 -0.30 40.24
C THR A 263 10.98 -0.56 39.38
N LEU A 264 9.80 -0.03 39.76
CA LEU A 264 8.55 -0.27 39.03
C LEU A 264 8.54 0.33 37.59
N PRO A 265 8.92 1.60 37.33
CA PRO A 265 8.94 2.15 35.97
C PRO A 265 9.85 1.38 34.98
N PRO A 266 11.10 1.01 35.32
CA PRO A 266 11.93 0.24 34.41
C PRO A 266 11.39 -1.18 34.21
N VAL A 267 10.77 -1.80 35.23
CA VAL A 267 10.06 -3.07 35.07
C VAL A 267 8.89 -2.95 34.09
N ILE A 268 8.08 -1.90 34.17
CA ILE A 268 6.98 -1.65 33.21
C ILE A 268 7.55 -1.42 31.80
N GLY A 269 8.61 -0.62 31.66
CA GLY A 269 9.30 -0.40 30.40
C GLY A 269 9.82 -1.71 29.78
N LEU A 270 10.46 -2.56 30.58
CA LEU A 270 10.95 -3.88 30.19
C LEU A 270 9.83 -4.84 29.82
N ALA A 271 8.73 -4.86 30.57
CA ALA A 271 7.55 -5.66 30.25
C ALA A 271 6.98 -5.26 28.88
N LEU A 272 6.92 -3.95 28.58
CA LEU A 272 6.51 -3.48 27.25
C LEU A 272 7.48 -3.92 26.14
N VAL A 273 8.80 -3.87 26.40
CA VAL A 273 9.80 -4.39 25.45
C VAL A 273 9.58 -5.88 25.18
N VAL A 274 9.37 -6.69 26.23
CA VAL A 274 9.09 -8.13 26.10
C VAL A 274 7.84 -8.37 25.27
N VAL A 275 6.73 -7.66 25.54
CA VAL A 275 5.48 -7.79 24.76
C VAL A 275 5.71 -7.47 23.29
N VAL A 276 6.42 -6.38 22.98
CA VAL A 276 6.71 -5.99 21.59
C VAL A 276 7.58 -7.04 20.88
N VAL A 277 8.62 -7.55 21.55
CA VAL A 277 9.52 -8.58 20.99
C VAL A 277 8.79 -9.90 20.78
N LEU A 278 8.01 -10.36 21.75
CA LEU A 278 7.26 -11.62 21.64
C LEU A 278 6.21 -11.56 20.54
N ARG A 279 5.48 -10.44 20.44
CA ARG A 279 4.50 -10.23 19.37
C ARG A 279 5.18 -10.21 18.00
N PHE A 280 6.27 -9.47 17.84
CA PHE A 280 7.02 -9.44 16.58
C PHE A 280 7.61 -10.80 16.22
N ALA A 281 8.08 -11.57 17.20
CA ALA A 281 8.56 -12.93 16.99
C ALA A 281 7.43 -13.88 16.56
N ALA A 282 6.25 -13.78 17.18
CA ALA A 282 5.08 -14.57 16.81
C ALA A 282 4.62 -14.28 15.36
N GLU A 283 4.63 -13.00 14.97
CA GLU A 283 4.28 -12.55 13.62
C GLU A 283 5.31 -12.95 12.55
N THR A 284 6.56 -13.22 12.93
CA THR A 284 7.66 -13.46 11.97
C THR A 284 8.18 -14.89 11.92
N ARG A 285 7.84 -15.74 12.89
CA ARG A 285 8.27 -17.14 12.90
C ARG A 285 7.59 -17.94 11.79
N PRO A 286 8.30 -18.90 11.16
CA PRO A 286 9.71 -19.27 11.37
C PRO A 286 10.71 -18.42 10.55
N ARG A 287 10.23 -17.44 9.77
CA ARG A 287 11.03 -16.68 8.79
C ARG A 287 11.77 -15.46 9.38
N THR A 288 11.89 -15.34 10.70
CA THR A 288 12.56 -14.22 11.36
C THR A 288 14.00 -14.02 10.87
N GLY A 289 14.76 -15.10 10.64
CA GLY A 289 16.14 -15.02 10.13
C GLY A 289 16.24 -14.49 8.69
N PHE A 290 15.23 -14.76 7.86
CA PHE A 290 15.11 -14.15 6.53
C PHE A 290 14.85 -12.65 6.66
N LEU A 291 13.89 -12.25 7.50
CA LEU A 291 13.56 -10.84 7.72
C LEU A 291 14.75 -10.03 8.24
N VAL A 292 15.51 -10.56 9.22
CA VAL A 292 16.67 -9.87 9.78
C VAL A 292 17.75 -9.64 8.72
N ARG A 293 17.97 -10.60 7.80
CA ARG A 293 18.90 -10.43 6.68
C ARG A 293 18.42 -9.37 5.69
N ALA A 294 17.12 -9.36 5.36
CA ALA A 294 16.53 -8.33 4.51
C ALA A 294 16.63 -6.93 5.16
N ALA A 295 16.31 -6.81 6.45
CA ALA A 295 16.40 -5.57 7.20
C ALA A 295 17.83 -5.01 7.27
N ARG A 296 18.84 -5.87 7.49
CA ARG A 296 20.27 -5.48 7.47
C ARG A 296 20.70 -4.86 6.16
N ARG A 297 20.15 -5.31 5.03
CA ARG A 297 20.46 -4.78 3.69
C ARG A 297 19.67 -3.52 3.38
N ALA A 298 18.40 -3.47 3.80
CA ALA A 298 17.49 -2.39 3.45
C ALA A 298 17.61 -1.15 4.35
N VAL A 299 18.07 -1.31 5.59
CA VAL A 299 18.07 -0.25 6.60
C VAL A 299 19.52 0.13 6.98
N PRO A 300 20.01 1.31 6.56
CA PRO A 300 21.31 1.81 6.97
C PRO A 300 21.42 1.90 8.49
N GLY A 301 22.49 1.34 9.06
CA GLY A 301 22.70 1.38 10.51
C GLY A 301 21.76 0.47 11.33
N TRP A 302 21.08 -0.50 10.69
CA TRP A 302 20.23 -1.48 11.38
C TRP A 302 20.93 -2.16 12.56
N THR A 303 22.10 -2.76 12.30
CA THR A 303 22.86 -3.55 13.29
C THR A 303 23.21 -2.71 14.52
N THR A 304 23.68 -1.50 14.28
CA THR A 304 24.09 -0.59 15.34
C THR A 304 22.89 -0.01 16.10
N THR A 305 21.74 0.22 15.44
CA THR A 305 20.51 0.67 16.12
C THR A 305 19.93 -0.43 17.02
N VAL A 306 19.87 -1.67 16.53
CA VAL A 306 19.45 -2.83 17.32
C VAL A 306 20.43 -3.09 18.46
N ALA A 307 21.75 -2.97 18.23
CA ALA A 307 22.75 -3.14 19.27
C ALA A 307 22.63 -2.08 20.38
N VAL A 308 22.43 -0.80 20.02
CA VAL A 308 22.23 0.28 21.01
C VAL A 308 20.99 0.04 21.85
N LEU A 309 19.85 -0.33 21.24
CA LEU A 309 18.63 -0.64 21.99
C LEU A 309 18.76 -1.92 22.83
N GLY A 310 19.48 -2.93 22.33
CA GLY A 310 19.78 -4.14 23.07
C GLY A 310 20.66 -3.86 24.30
N ALA A 311 21.71 -3.06 24.14
CA ALA A 311 22.56 -2.61 25.24
C ALA A 311 21.77 -1.78 26.26
N ALA A 312 20.94 -0.83 25.82
CA ALA A 312 20.06 -0.05 26.69
C ALA A 312 19.08 -0.96 27.46
N THR A 313 18.53 -2.00 26.82
CA THR A 313 17.68 -2.98 27.50
C THR A 313 18.47 -3.75 28.57
N ALA A 314 19.68 -4.21 28.25
CA ALA A 314 20.54 -4.92 29.20
C ALA A 314 20.94 -4.05 30.41
N VAL A 315 21.30 -2.78 30.16
CA VAL A 315 21.61 -1.81 31.22
C VAL A 315 20.37 -1.53 32.08
N SER A 316 19.18 -1.44 31.47
CA SER A 316 17.92 -1.28 32.21
C SER A 316 17.64 -2.47 33.13
N VAL A 317 17.90 -3.71 32.68
CA VAL A 317 17.79 -4.92 33.51
C VAL A 317 18.80 -4.90 34.66
N ALA A 318 20.08 -4.62 34.35
CA ALA A 318 21.12 -4.54 35.37
C ALA A 318 20.80 -3.47 36.43
N GLY A 319 20.25 -2.34 36.00
CA GLY A 319 19.80 -1.25 36.87
C GLY A 319 18.76 -1.66 37.91
N LEU A 320 17.98 -2.72 37.68
CA LEU A 320 17.02 -3.24 38.67
C LEU A 320 17.68 -3.83 39.92
N PHE A 321 18.95 -4.23 39.81
CA PHE A 321 19.69 -4.90 40.88
C PHE A 321 20.76 -4.00 41.51
N LEU A 322 20.91 -2.76 41.01
CA LEU A 322 21.88 -1.80 41.50
C LEU A 322 21.31 -0.99 42.68
N PRO A 323 22.18 -0.46 43.56
CA PRO A 323 21.77 0.52 44.55
C PRO A 323 21.27 1.81 43.86
N PRO A 324 20.44 2.64 44.53
CA PRO A 324 19.72 3.75 43.90
C PRO A 324 20.62 4.75 43.15
N ASP A 325 21.77 5.10 43.72
CA ASP A 325 22.79 5.97 43.14
C ASP A 325 23.36 5.40 41.83
N ALA A 326 23.70 4.12 41.81
CA ALA A 326 24.18 3.43 40.61
C ALA A 326 23.04 3.19 39.59
N ALA A 327 21.81 3.00 40.05
CA ALA A 327 20.63 2.87 39.20
C ALA A 327 20.33 4.16 38.41
N VAL A 328 20.52 5.35 39.02
CA VAL A 328 20.42 6.64 38.31
C VAL A 328 21.40 6.70 37.15
N VAL A 329 22.66 6.34 37.37
CA VAL A 329 23.69 6.33 36.33
C VAL A 329 23.31 5.35 35.21
N ALA A 330 22.83 4.16 35.58
CA ALA A 330 22.35 3.17 34.61
C ALA A 330 21.20 3.73 33.76
N GLN A 331 20.19 4.37 34.35
CA GLN A 331 19.08 4.96 33.60
C GLN A 331 19.50 6.16 32.74
N GLY A 332 20.50 6.93 33.17
CA GLY A 332 21.14 7.96 32.33
C GLY A 332 21.75 7.36 31.06
N LEU A 333 22.44 6.22 31.17
CA LEU A 333 22.99 5.49 30.03
C LEU A 333 21.88 4.91 29.12
N VAL A 334 20.81 4.37 29.71
CA VAL A 334 19.62 3.92 28.95
C VAL A 334 19.04 5.07 28.14
N PHE A 335 18.87 6.24 28.77
CA PHE A 335 18.32 7.43 28.12
C PHE A 335 19.23 7.92 26.98
N ALA A 336 20.55 7.98 27.19
CA ALA A 336 21.51 8.33 26.15
C ALA A 336 21.41 7.37 24.94
N GLY A 337 21.33 6.05 25.20
CA GLY A 337 21.12 5.05 24.15
C GLY A 337 19.80 5.26 23.39
N VAL A 338 18.72 5.58 24.10
CA VAL A 338 17.41 5.90 23.49
C VAL A 338 17.47 7.16 22.63
N VAL A 339 18.21 8.19 23.02
CA VAL A 339 18.40 9.42 22.23
C VAL A 339 19.18 9.11 20.94
N VAL A 340 20.29 8.38 21.03
CA VAL A 340 21.07 7.95 19.86
C VAL A 340 20.21 7.13 18.89
N ALA A 341 19.45 6.16 19.41
CA ALA A 341 18.52 5.38 18.61
C ALA A 341 17.41 6.26 17.99
N SER A 342 16.90 7.26 18.71
CA SER A 342 15.85 8.16 18.24
C SER A 342 16.30 9.04 17.07
N VAL A 343 17.52 9.60 17.15
CA VAL A 343 18.09 10.42 16.06
C VAL A 343 18.22 9.57 14.79
N ARG A 344 18.71 8.34 14.92
CA ARG A 344 18.91 7.41 13.80
C ARG A 344 17.62 6.88 13.20
N ILE A 345 16.67 6.48 14.04
CA ILE A 345 15.35 6.03 13.56
C ILE A 345 14.67 7.20 12.84
N ARG A 346 14.74 8.42 13.38
CA ARG A 346 14.15 9.60 12.74
C ARG A 346 14.83 9.94 11.41
N SER A 347 16.16 9.92 11.33
CA SER A 347 16.87 10.19 10.08
C SER A 347 16.52 9.15 9.00
N THR A 348 16.45 7.88 9.38
CA THR A 348 16.08 6.79 8.47
C THR A 348 14.62 6.88 8.02
N MET A 349 13.69 7.17 8.94
CA MET A 349 12.26 7.34 8.60
C MET A 349 12.02 8.56 7.68
N ARG A 350 12.84 9.62 7.79
CA ARG A 350 12.78 10.75 6.85
C ARG A 350 13.24 10.37 5.44
N ALA A 351 14.23 9.49 5.33
CA ALA A 351 14.67 8.94 4.05
C ALA A 351 13.65 7.95 3.44
N PHE A 352 12.78 7.36 4.27
CA PHE A 352 11.78 6.36 3.86
C PHE A 352 10.39 6.66 4.48
N PRO A 353 9.65 7.67 3.97
CA PRO A 353 8.32 8.02 4.49
C PRO A 353 7.32 6.87 4.33
N LYS A 354 6.18 6.85 5.02
CA LYS A 354 5.17 5.78 4.82
C LYS A 354 4.55 5.86 3.43
N THR A 355 4.31 4.72 2.76
CA THR A 355 3.53 4.69 1.51
C THR A 355 2.03 4.80 1.77
N THR A 356 1.37 5.50 0.86
CA THR A 356 -0.06 5.31 0.60
C THR A 356 -0.25 3.98 -0.14
N PRO A 357 -1.45 3.38 -0.09
CA PRO A 357 -1.78 2.23 -0.93
C PRO A 357 -1.39 2.52 -2.38
N VAL A 358 -0.84 1.53 -3.08
CA VAL A 358 -0.60 1.66 -4.52
C VAL A 358 -1.98 1.63 -5.16
N ARG A 359 -2.53 2.81 -5.44
CA ARG A 359 -3.50 2.94 -6.53
C ARG A 359 -2.71 2.59 -7.78
N GLN A 360 -3.25 1.74 -8.64
CA GLN A 360 -2.76 1.63 -10.02
C GLN A 360 -3.13 2.91 -10.80
N ASP A 361 -2.74 4.07 -10.27
CA ASP A 361 -2.45 5.21 -11.11
C ASP A 361 -1.02 4.95 -11.59
N VAL A 362 -0.91 4.82 -12.90
CA VAL A 362 0.33 4.57 -13.61
C VAL A 362 1.21 5.79 -13.41
N ASP A 363 1.99 5.85 -12.34
CA ASP A 363 3.22 6.63 -12.34
C ASP A 363 4.16 6.29 -11.19
N GLU A 364 5.33 5.77 -11.54
CA GLU A 364 6.61 6.42 -11.22
C GLU A 364 7.60 5.95 -12.29
N GLY A 365 8.20 6.93 -12.98
CA GLY A 365 8.88 6.74 -14.24
C GLY A 365 10.00 5.69 -14.25
N ARG A 366 10.00 4.91 -15.33
CA ARG A 366 11.17 4.48 -16.12
C ARG A 366 12.30 3.79 -15.32
N THR A 367 12.18 2.47 -15.19
CA THR A 367 12.99 1.45 -15.90
C THR A 367 12.74 0.12 -15.18
N ASP A 368 11.98 -0.77 -15.80
CA ASP A 368 12.47 -2.10 -16.17
C ASP A 368 11.38 -2.75 -17.03
N ARG A 369 11.76 -2.98 -18.29
CA ARG A 369 11.09 -3.97 -19.13
C ARG A 369 11.21 -5.28 -18.36
N ASP A 370 10.09 -5.93 -18.05
CA ASP A 370 9.95 -7.39 -18.06
C ASP A 370 8.49 -7.76 -17.70
N ASP A 371 7.79 -8.30 -18.70
CA ASP A 371 6.54 -9.07 -18.61
C ASP A 371 5.55 -8.66 -17.52
N ASP A 372 4.98 -7.49 -17.76
CA ASP A 372 3.73 -7.05 -17.19
C ASP A 372 2.59 -7.80 -17.89
N GLY A 373 2.34 -9.04 -17.46
CA GLY A 373 1.19 -9.88 -17.82
C GLY A 373 -0.15 -9.31 -17.34
N TRP A 374 -0.33 -8.00 -17.44
CA TRP A 374 -1.61 -7.33 -17.26
C TRP A 374 -2.41 -7.53 -18.53
N GLY A 375 -3.17 -8.63 -18.56
CA GLY A 375 -4.37 -8.70 -19.40
C GLY A 375 -5.24 -7.50 -19.05
N ASN A 376 -5.26 -6.56 -19.97
CA ASN A 376 -5.97 -5.32 -19.85
C ASN A 376 -7.48 -5.62 -19.73
N PRO A 377 -8.16 -5.27 -18.62
CA PRO A 377 -9.56 -5.58 -18.45
C PRO A 377 -10.48 -4.55 -19.15
N TRP A 378 -9.97 -3.72 -20.06
CA TRP A 378 -10.76 -2.75 -20.83
C TRP A 378 -11.37 -3.36 -22.08
#